data_AF-A0A2U2DGM4-F1
#
_entry.id   AF-A0A2U2DGM4-F1
#
_cell.length_a   1.000
_cell.length_b   1.000
_cell.length_c   1.000
_cell.angle_alpha   90.00
_cell.angle_beta   90.00
_cell.angle_gamma   90.00
#
_symmetry.space_group_name_H-M   'P 1'
#
loop_
_entity.id
_entity.type
_entity.pdbx_description
1 polymer ?
#
loop_
_entity_poly.entity_id
_entity_poly.type
_entity_poly.pdbx_seq_one_letter_code
_entity_poly.pdbx_strand_id
1 'polypeptide(L)'
;MENLRQLSAWPLTNSDLNKVKAVLDSLLAESSIKADTVSSLRIARSILSAYASGVTDSEDLLVYGRVIAKGEVLRADHGDLKAASENRH
;
A
#
# COMPACT_ATOMS: atom_id res chain seq x y z
N MET A 1 -8.46 10.51 31.57
CA MET A 1 -7.54 10.30 30.42
C MET A 1 -8.04 9.10 29.62
N GLU A 2 -9.15 9.27 28.90
CA GLU A 2 -9.89 8.17 28.23
C GLU A 2 -9.40 7.90 26.79
N ASN A 3 -8.71 8.86 26.18
CA ASN A 3 -8.43 8.87 24.73
C ASN A 3 -7.17 8.09 24.30
N LEU A 4 -6.40 7.53 25.23
CA LEU A 4 -5.22 6.70 24.90
C LEU A 4 -5.55 5.22 24.71
N ARG A 5 -6.73 4.77 25.17
CA ARG A 5 -7.16 3.37 25.02
C ARG A 5 -7.74 3.06 23.64
N GLN A 6 -8.15 4.05 22.85
CA GLN A 6 -8.53 3.81 21.45
C GLN A 6 -7.33 3.64 20.51
N LEU A 7 -6.11 3.88 21.00
CA LEU A 7 -4.86 3.46 20.35
C LEU A 7 -4.39 2.09 20.84
N SER A 8 -5.23 1.32 21.56
CA SER A 8 -4.98 -0.11 21.69
C SER A 8 -5.05 -0.70 20.29
N ALA A 9 -3.88 -0.82 19.68
CA ALA A 9 -3.65 -1.50 18.43
C ALA A 9 -4.61 -2.68 18.34
N TRP A 10 -5.55 -2.62 17.39
CA TRP A 10 -6.30 -3.81 17.02
C TRP A 10 -5.22 -4.82 16.63
N PRO A 11 -5.03 -5.92 17.39
CA PRO A 11 -4.02 -6.88 17.01
C PRO A 11 -4.49 -7.44 15.68
N LEU A 12 -3.77 -7.12 14.60
CA LEU A 12 -4.03 -7.69 13.28
C LEU A 12 -4.05 -9.21 13.47
N THR A 13 -5.23 -9.79 13.33
CA THR A 13 -5.37 -11.23 13.45
C THR A 13 -4.75 -11.88 12.22
N ASN A 14 -4.48 -13.19 12.28
CA ASN A 14 -4.07 -13.93 11.08
C ASN A 14 -5.12 -13.81 9.95
N SER A 15 -6.41 -13.64 10.29
CA SER A 15 -7.46 -13.41 9.30
C SER A 15 -7.29 -12.05 8.61
N ASP A 16 -7.00 -11.00 9.37
CA ASP A 16 -6.79 -9.65 8.85
C ASP A 16 -5.55 -9.60 7.94
N LEU A 17 -4.47 -10.26 8.35
CA LEU A 17 -3.25 -10.39 7.54
C LEU A 17 -3.52 -11.16 6.24
N ASN A 18 -4.27 -12.26 6.30
CA ASN A 18 -4.64 -13.02 5.11
C ASN A 18 -5.51 -12.21 4.15
N LYS A 19 -6.44 -11.41 4.68
CA LYS A 19 -7.27 -10.51 3.89
C LYS A 19 -6.44 -9.44 3.19
N VAL A 20 -5.59 -8.72 3.93
CA VAL A 20 -4.71 -7.69 3.38
C VAL A 20 -3.75 -8.29 2.35
N LYS A 21 -3.23 -9.49 2.60
CA LYS A 21 -2.39 -10.23 1.66
C LYS A 21 -3.14 -10.56 0.37
N ALA A 22 -4.37 -11.07 0.47
CA ALA A 22 -5.18 -11.39 -0.71
C ALA A 22 -5.45 -10.14 -1.57
N VAL A 23 -5.79 -9.01 -0.93
CA VAL A 23 -5.95 -7.73 -1.64
C VAL A 23 -4.65 -7.31 -2.32
N LEU A 24 -3.52 -7.38 -1.62
CA LEU A 24 -2.22 -7.04 -2.18
C LEU A 24 -1.88 -7.92 -3.39
N ASP A 25 -2.03 -9.25 -3.27
CA ASP A 25 -1.75 -10.19 -4.35
C ASP A 25 -2.60 -9.89 -5.60
N SER A 26 -3.89 -9.59 -5.42
CA SER A 26 -4.78 -9.17 -6.51
C SER A 26 -4.30 -7.89 -7.19
N LEU A 27 -3.91 -6.87 -6.43
CA LEU A 27 -3.46 -5.58 -6.98
C LEU A 27 -2.15 -5.71 -7.75
N LEU A 28 -1.21 -6.51 -7.24
CA LEU A 28 0.06 -6.78 -7.91
C LEU A 28 -0.16 -7.51 -9.24
N ALA A 29 -1.07 -8.49 -9.26
CA ALA A 29 -1.44 -9.20 -10.47
C ALA A 29 -2.15 -8.30 -11.49
N GLU A 30 -3.17 -7.53 -11.06
CA GLU A 30 -3.91 -6.58 -11.91
C GLU A 30 -2.99 -5.54 -12.55
N SER A 31 -1.99 -5.06 -11.80
CA SER A 31 -1.09 -3.99 -12.24
C SER A 31 0.21 -4.49 -12.88
N SER A 32 0.37 -5.82 -13.03
CA SER A 32 1.62 -6.45 -13.50
C SER A 32 2.87 -6.04 -12.70
N ILE A 33 2.71 -5.71 -11.42
CA ILE A 33 3.80 -5.34 -10.53
C ILE A 33 4.37 -6.61 -9.90
N LYS A 34 5.67 -6.84 -10.04
CA LYS A 34 6.33 -7.98 -9.39
C LYS A 34 6.32 -7.82 -7.87
N ALA A 35 6.15 -8.94 -7.17
CA ALA A 35 6.39 -9.02 -5.74
C ALA A 35 7.83 -8.60 -5.40
N ASP A 36 8.05 -8.22 -4.14
CA ASP A 36 9.37 -7.82 -3.60
C ASP A 36 10.06 -6.65 -4.32
N THR A 37 9.29 -5.82 -5.03
CA THR A 37 9.76 -4.55 -5.60
C THR A 37 9.50 -3.39 -4.64
N VAL A 38 10.20 -2.26 -4.84
CA VAL A 38 9.91 -1.04 -4.07
C VAL A 38 8.44 -0.61 -4.23
N SER A 39 7.88 -0.77 -5.44
CA SER A 39 6.48 -0.49 -5.72
C SER A 39 5.54 -1.41 -4.92
N SER A 40 5.80 -2.72 -4.90
CA SER A 40 4.96 -3.66 -4.14
C SER A 40 4.99 -3.39 -2.63
N LEU A 41 6.16 -3.03 -2.08
CA LEU A 41 6.30 -2.66 -0.66
C LEU A 41 5.51 -1.40 -0.31
N ARG A 42 5.47 -0.39 -1.20
CA ARG A 42 4.70 0.84 -0.97
C ARG A 42 3.20 0.63 -1.07
N ILE A 43 2.77 -0.20 -2.01
CA ILE A 43 1.36 -0.60 -2.12
C ILE A 43 0.95 -1.34 -0.84
N ALA A 44 1.75 -2.33 -0.40
CA ALA A 44 1.51 -3.07 0.84
C ALA A 44 1.40 -2.14 2.06
N ARG A 45 2.34 -1.19 2.21
CA ARG A 45 2.31 -0.20 3.29
C ARG A 45 1.04 0.66 3.24
N SER A 46 0.62 1.08 2.05
CA SER A 46 -0.55 1.93 1.87
C SER A 46 -1.85 1.20 2.22
N ILE A 47 -1.99 -0.07 1.80
CA ILE A 47 -3.15 -0.91 2.12
C ILE A 47 -3.21 -1.18 3.63
N LEU A 48 -2.08 -1.52 4.26
CA LEU A 48 -2.00 -1.70 5.71
C LEU A 48 -2.38 -0.42 6.47
N SER A 49 -1.94 0.75 5.98
CA SER A 49 -2.31 2.04 6.57
C SER A 49 -3.80 2.34 6.43
N ALA A 50 -4.41 2.04 5.28
CA ALA A 50 -5.84 2.21 5.07
C ALA A 50 -6.66 1.28 5.98
N TYR A 51 -6.23 0.01 6.08
CA TYR A 51 -6.84 -0.96 7.01
C TYR A 51 -6.76 -0.47 8.46
N ALA A 52 -5.58 -0.03 8.91
CA ALA A 52 -5.38 0.52 10.25
C ALA A 52 -6.18 1.81 10.51
N SER A 53 -6.60 2.51 9.46
CA SER A 53 -7.46 3.69 9.53
C SER A 53 -8.95 3.37 9.48
N GLY A 54 -9.33 2.08 9.45
CA GLY A 54 -10.72 1.63 9.49
C GLY A 54 -11.32 1.20 8.15
N VAL A 55 -10.55 1.19 7.06
CA VAL A 55 -11.00 0.64 5.77
C VAL A 55 -10.85 -0.88 5.81
N THR A 56 -11.81 -1.56 6.41
CA THR A 56 -11.72 -3.00 6.66
C THR A 56 -12.44 -3.84 5.61
N ASP A 57 -13.21 -3.26 4.70
CA ASP A 57 -13.88 -3.99 3.62
C ASP A 57 -12.90 -4.35 2.49
N SER A 58 -13.08 -5.53 1.87
CA SER A 58 -12.15 -6.02 0.84
C SER A 58 -12.25 -5.21 -0.46
N GLU A 59 -13.47 -4.84 -0.86
CA GLU A 59 -13.71 -4.10 -2.10
C GLU A 59 -13.21 -2.67 -1.95
N ASP A 60 -13.44 -2.04 -0.80
CA ASP A 60 -12.93 -0.70 -0.52
C ASP A 60 -11.39 -0.65 -0.54
N LEU A 61 -10.75 -1.66 0.07
CA LEU A 61 -9.29 -1.79 0.03
C LEU A 61 -8.76 -2.03 -1.39
N LEU A 62 -9.47 -2.78 -2.22
CA LEU A 62 -9.13 -2.96 -3.63
C LEU A 62 -9.26 -1.64 -4.41
N VAL A 63 -10.36 -0.90 -4.24
CA VAL A 63 -10.56 0.40 -4.88
C VAL A 63 -9.47 1.38 -4.49
N TYR A 64 -9.19 1.50 -3.19
CA TYR A 64 -8.10 2.33 -2.66
C TYR A 64 -6.75 1.88 -3.23
N GLY A 65 -6.45 0.58 -3.17
CA GLY A 65 -5.20 0.00 -3.62
C GLY A 65 -4.96 0.18 -5.12
N ARG A 66 -6.00 0.14 -5.96
CA ARG A 66 -5.90 0.41 -7.40
C ARG A 66 -5.42 1.82 -7.71
N VAL A 67 -5.87 2.81 -6.93
CA VAL A 67 -5.41 4.21 -7.07
C VAL A 67 -3.91 4.30 -6.78
N ILE A 68 -3.45 3.67 -5.70
CA ILE A 68 -2.03 3.63 -5.33
C ILE A 68 -1.20 2.88 -6.37
N ALA A 69 -1.67 1.70 -6.80
CA ALA A 69 -0.97 0.86 -7.78
C ALA A 69 -0.83 1.58 -9.12
N LYS A 70 -1.87 2.27 -9.59
CA LYS A 70 -1.80 3.13 -10.77
C LYS A 70 -0.73 4.23 -10.61
N GLY A 71 -0.65 4.85 -9.44
CA GLY A 71 0.39 5.82 -9.13
C GLY A 71 1.80 5.23 -9.21
N GLU A 72 2.01 4.02 -8.67
CA GLU A 72 3.32 3.35 -8.74
C GLU A 72 3.68 2.85 -10.15
N VAL A 73 2.71 2.39 -10.96
CA VAL A 73 2.93 2.06 -12.38
C VAL A 73 3.35 3.30 -13.15
N LEU A 74 2.61 4.40 -13.03
CA LEU A 74 2.97 5.66 -13.68
C LEU A 74 4.35 6.15 -13.23
N ARG A 75 4.68 5.99 -11.94
CA ARG A 75 6.00 6.37 -11.41
C ARG A 75 7.12 5.49 -11.95
N ALA A 76 6.86 4.22 -12.22
CA ALA A 76 7.81 3.31 -12.85
C ALA A 76 7.98 3.64 -14.35
N ASP A 77 6.87 3.92 -15.04
CA ASP A 77 6.84 4.28 -16.47
C ASP A 77 7.48 5.64 -16.74
N HIS A 78 7.35 6.58 -15.80
CA HIS A 78 8.00 7.88 -15.86
C HIS A 78 9.46 7.87 -15.39
N GLY A 79 10.03 6.72 -15.02
CA GLY A 79 11.37 6.61 -14.45
C GLY A 79 11.39 6.98 -12.96
N ASP A 80 12.32 6.52 -12.14
CA ASP A 80 13.73 6.89 -12.25
C ASP A 80 13.98 8.27 -12.92
N LEU A 81 13.05 9.21 -12.76
CA LEU A 81 13.33 10.63 -12.76
C LEU A 81 14.26 10.87 -11.59
N LYS A 82 15.55 10.63 -11.88
CA LYS A 82 16.74 11.08 -11.18
C LYS A 82 16.38 11.96 -10.00
N ALA A 83 16.37 11.36 -8.82
CA ALA A 83 16.73 12.13 -7.65
C ALA A 83 18.11 12.74 -7.91
N ALA A 84 18.26 14.02 -7.53
CA ALA A 84 19.45 14.86 -7.59
C ALA A 84 19.84 15.37 -9.01
N SER A 85 19.80 16.66 -9.29
CA SER A 85 20.63 17.71 -8.67
C SER A 85 22.14 17.50 -8.84
N GLU A 86 22.61 17.14 -10.03
CA GLU A 86 24.04 17.22 -10.36
C GLU A 86 24.24 17.94 -11.70
N ASN A 87 24.18 19.28 -11.66
CA ASN A 87 25.06 20.18 -12.42
C ASN A 87 24.67 21.65 -12.16
N ARG A 88 24.91 22.10 -10.93
CA ARG A 88 25.21 23.51 -10.65
C ARG A 88 26.53 23.55 -9.90
N HIS A 89 27.62 23.55 -10.65
CA HIS A 89 28.94 24.03 -10.23
C HIS A 89 29.64 24.64 -11.44
#